data_AF-W4LKN9-F1
#
_entry.id   AF-W4LKN9-F1
#
_cell.length_a   1.000
_cell.length_b   1.000
_cell.length_c   1.000
_cell.angle_alpha   90.00
_cell.angle_beta   90.00
_cell.angle_gamma   90.00
#
_symmetry.space_group_name_H-M   'P 1'
#
loop_
_entity.id
_entity.type
_entity.pdbx_description
1 polymer ?
#
loop_
_entity_poly.entity_id
_entity_poly.type
_entity_poly.pdbx_seq_one_letter_code
_entity_poly.pdbx_strand_id
1 'polypeptide(L)'
;FTEGAEGEDRWLLVELKLLADVGLLGFPNAGKSTLISAISAAKPKIADYPFTTLTPNLGVVELHDYATCVVADIPGLVPDAHLGKGLGHQFLKHIERTRLLVHLLDLNPQEDNRTPWTDFLAINHELACFNAELASIPQIVVATKMDVPDAAQRFPDIQQQFAARGHDVLPLSAVTGMGLDTLRSRLSTYPAGARFRRLKKGSE
;
A
#
# COMPACT_ATOMS: atom_id res chain seq x y z
N PHE A 1 54.61 -9.10 -22.91
CA PHE A 1 53.24 -8.69 -22.56
C PHE A 1 52.31 -9.36 -23.55
N THR A 2 51.43 -10.24 -23.08
CA THR A 2 50.40 -10.87 -23.92
C THR A 2 49.13 -10.04 -23.85
N GLU A 3 48.45 -9.87 -24.98
CA GLU A 3 47.14 -9.21 -25.03
C GLU A 3 46.11 -9.98 -24.19
N GLY A 4 45.25 -9.25 -23.48
CA GLY A 4 44.17 -9.83 -22.70
C GLY A 4 43.07 -10.38 -23.61
N ALA A 5 42.44 -11.49 -23.22
CA ALA A 5 41.33 -12.07 -23.97
C ALA A 5 40.12 -11.12 -23.99
N GLU A 6 39.29 -11.24 -25.04
CA GLU A 6 38.03 -10.49 -25.15
C GLU A 6 37.10 -10.77 -23.97
N GLY A 7 36.44 -9.72 -23.48
CA GLY A 7 35.42 -9.85 -22.43
C GLY A 7 34.16 -10.53 -22.96
N GLU A 8 33.42 -11.19 -22.07
CA GLU A 8 32.12 -11.76 -22.43
C GLU A 8 31.03 -10.69 -22.46
N ASP A 9 30.37 -10.53 -23.61
CA ASP A 9 29.16 -9.72 -23.76
C ASP A 9 27.91 -10.63 -23.77
N ARG A 10 26.91 -10.28 -22.96
CA ARG A 10 25.63 -11.01 -22.86
C ARG A 10 24.46 -10.02 -22.85
N TRP A 11 23.43 -10.33 -23.61
CA TRP A 11 22.12 -9.72 -23.45
C TRP A 11 21.32 -10.51 -22.40
N LEU A 12 21.00 -9.87 -21.28
CA LEU A 12 20.21 -10.46 -20.21
C LEU A 12 18.76 -9.99 -20.31
N LEU A 13 17.82 -10.92 -20.38
CA LEU A 13 16.42 -10.64 -20.12
C LEU A 13 16.20 -10.67 -18.61
N VAL A 14 16.04 -9.50 -18.00
CA VAL A 14 15.81 -9.37 -16.56
C VAL A 14 14.31 -9.26 -16.31
N GLU A 15 13.71 -10.33 -15.80
CA GLU A 15 12.31 -10.33 -15.36
C GLU A 15 12.24 -9.93 -13.87
N LEU A 16 11.80 -8.70 -13.62
CA LEU A 16 11.57 -8.22 -12.25
C LEU A 16 10.31 -8.88 -11.68
N LYS A 17 10.48 -9.71 -10.64
CA LYS A 17 9.37 -10.11 -9.76
C LYS A 17 8.94 -8.88 -8.96
N LEU A 18 8.13 -8.00 -9.56
CA LEU A 18 7.56 -6.85 -8.88
C LEU A 18 6.53 -7.34 -7.86
N LEU A 19 6.85 -7.12 -6.60
CA LEU A 19 6.06 -7.48 -5.44
C LEU A 19 6.00 -6.22 -4.59
N ALA A 20 4.80 -5.83 -4.17
CA ALA A 20 4.58 -4.54 -3.52
C ALA A 20 5.32 -4.48 -2.18
N ASP A 21 6.11 -3.42 -1.98
CA ASP A 21 6.76 -3.13 -0.70
C ASP A 21 5.71 -2.73 0.35
N VAL A 22 4.64 -2.05 -0.09
CA VAL A 22 3.57 -1.51 0.74
C VAL A 22 2.22 -1.98 0.22
N GLY A 23 1.39 -2.53 1.12
CA GLY A 23 0.02 -2.94 0.82
C GLY A 23 -1.00 -1.95 1.37
N LEU A 24 -2.00 -1.57 0.58
CA LEU A 24 -3.13 -0.78 1.07
C LEU A 24 -4.26 -1.69 1.54
N LEU A 25 -4.77 -1.38 2.73
CA LEU A 25 -5.91 -2.03 3.36
C LEU A 25 -7.05 -1.04 3.54
N GLY A 26 -8.26 -1.56 3.66
CA GLY A 26 -9.45 -0.80 4.00
C GLY A 26 -10.66 -1.26 3.20
N PHE A 27 -11.84 -0.86 3.66
CA PHE A 27 -13.10 -1.23 3.02
C PHE A 27 -13.19 -0.75 1.56
N PRO A 28 -14.13 -1.31 0.77
CA PRO A 28 -14.51 -0.73 -0.51
C PRO A 28 -14.78 0.77 -0.37
N ASN A 29 -14.37 1.55 -1.36
CA ASN A 29 -14.53 3.01 -1.37
C ASN A 29 -13.76 3.78 -0.28
N ALA A 30 -12.89 3.18 0.52
CA ALA A 30 -12.00 3.90 1.45
C ALA A 30 -10.98 4.83 0.77
N GLY A 31 -10.98 4.93 -0.57
CA GLY A 31 -10.11 5.82 -1.32
C GLY A 31 -8.74 5.24 -1.67
N LYS A 32 -8.58 3.90 -1.65
CA LYS A 32 -7.31 3.22 -1.96
C LYS A 32 -6.77 3.60 -3.35
N SER A 33 -7.55 3.45 -4.41
CA SER A 33 -7.14 3.82 -5.78
C SER A 33 -6.84 5.32 -5.93
N THR A 34 -7.61 6.17 -5.25
CA THR A 34 -7.37 7.63 -5.20
C THR A 34 -6.04 7.93 -4.53
N LEU A 35 -5.74 7.27 -3.40
CA LEU A 35 -4.47 7.42 -2.71
C LEU A 35 -3.31 6.99 -3.60
N ILE A 36 -3.37 5.80 -4.21
CA ILE A 36 -2.34 5.30 -5.16
C ILE A 36 -2.08 6.35 -6.25
N SER A 37 -3.15 6.88 -6.85
CA SER A 37 -3.03 7.88 -7.91
C SER A 37 -2.38 9.18 -7.44
N ALA A 38 -2.65 9.60 -6.20
CA ALA A 38 -2.13 10.83 -5.62
C ALA A 38 -0.65 10.71 -5.19
N ILE A 39 -0.22 9.54 -4.70
CA ILE A 39 1.16 9.34 -4.22
C ILE A 39 2.12 8.82 -5.30
N SER A 40 1.60 8.27 -6.40
CA SER A 40 2.42 7.67 -7.45
C SER A 40 3.09 8.72 -8.34
N ALA A 41 4.41 8.61 -8.50
CA ALA A 41 5.22 9.46 -9.38
C ALA A 41 5.04 9.14 -10.87
N ALA A 42 4.47 7.97 -11.18
CA ALA A 42 4.03 7.57 -12.52
C ALA A 42 2.52 7.27 -12.50
N LYS A 43 1.85 7.33 -13.66
CA LYS A 43 0.45 6.88 -13.72
C LYS A 43 0.34 5.46 -13.18
N PRO A 44 -0.64 5.15 -12.31
CA PRO A 44 -0.85 3.80 -11.81
C PRO A 44 -0.89 2.82 -12.97
N LYS A 45 -0.07 1.77 -12.90
CA LYS A 45 -0.08 0.72 -13.91
C LYS A 45 -1.00 -0.36 -13.39
N ILE A 46 -2.06 -0.64 -14.16
CA ILE A 46 -2.78 -1.90 -14.03
C ILE A 46 -1.80 -2.96 -14.53
N ALA A 47 -1.37 -3.85 -13.63
CA ALA A 47 -0.40 -4.87 -14.00
C ALA A 47 -1.11 -6.21 -14.15
N ASP A 48 -1.07 -6.71 -15.38
CA ASP A 48 -1.53 -8.05 -15.75
C ASP A 48 -0.36 -9.01 -15.53
N TYR A 49 -0.11 -9.38 -14.28
CA TYR A 49 0.90 -10.38 -13.98
C TYR A 49 0.40 -11.76 -14.45
N PRO A 50 1.25 -12.60 -15.08
CA PRO A 50 0.82 -13.87 -15.70
C PRO A 50 0.17 -14.89 -14.75
N PHE A 51 0.11 -14.60 -13.46
CA PHE A 51 -0.29 -15.48 -12.38
C PHE A 51 -1.30 -14.85 -11.42
N THR A 52 -1.91 -13.72 -11.77
CA THR A 52 -2.94 -13.07 -10.95
C THR A 52 -4.28 -13.12 -11.67
N THR A 53 -5.32 -13.70 -11.05
CA THR A 53 -6.70 -13.68 -11.57
C THR A 53 -7.41 -12.34 -11.31
N LEU A 54 -6.89 -11.54 -10.38
CA LEU A 54 -7.32 -10.17 -10.09
C LEU A 54 -6.14 -9.24 -10.38
N THR A 55 -6.35 -8.23 -11.22
CA THR A 55 -5.33 -7.23 -11.58
C THR A 55 -5.27 -6.15 -10.49
N PRO A 56 -4.23 -6.13 -9.63
CA PRO A 56 -4.16 -5.12 -8.58
C PRO A 56 -3.79 -3.76 -9.18
N ASN A 57 -4.25 -2.70 -8.53
CA ASN A 57 -3.79 -1.34 -8.83
C ASN A 57 -2.41 -1.14 -8.17
N LEU A 58 -1.38 -0.81 -8.96
CA LEU A 58 -0.06 -0.48 -8.44
C LEU A 58 0.33 0.97 -8.72
N GLY A 59 1.04 1.56 -7.77
CA GLY A 59 1.70 2.86 -7.90
C GLY A 59 3.16 2.78 -7.47
N VAL A 60 4.01 3.55 -8.13
CA VAL A 60 5.42 3.72 -7.74
C VAL A 60 5.54 5.05 -7.04
N VAL A 61 5.88 5.04 -5.76
CA VAL A 61 5.98 6.24 -4.93
C VAL A 61 7.44 6.64 -4.82
N GLU A 62 7.74 7.88 -5.19
CA GLU A 62 9.03 8.50 -4.86
C GLU A 62 9.00 8.92 -3.38
N LEU A 63 9.94 8.36 -2.63
CA LEU A 63 10.21 8.68 -1.23
C LEU A 63 11.34 9.73 -1.16
N HIS A 64 11.62 10.21 0.05
CA HIS A 64 12.81 11.05 0.28
C HIS A 64 14.10 10.32 -0.11
N ASP A 65 15.15 11.09 -0.42
CA ASP A 65 16.47 10.58 -0.84
C ASP A 65 16.50 9.76 -2.14
N TYR A 66 15.57 10.03 -3.06
CA TYR A 66 15.44 9.33 -4.35
C TYR A 66 15.17 7.82 -4.21
N ALA A 67 14.76 7.37 -3.02
CA ALA A 67 14.25 6.02 -2.85
C ALA A 67 12.86 5.91 -3.49
N THR A 68 12.51 4.72 -3.94
CA THR A 68 11.18 4.43 -4.46
C THR A 68 10.63 3.20 -3.77
N CYS A 69 9.33 3.15 -3.56
CA CYS A 69 8.65 1.92 -3.15
C CYS A 69 7.45 1.65 -4.07
N VAL A 70 7.11 0.37 -4.19
CA VAL A 70 5.91 -0.07 -4.90
C VAL A 70 4.77 -0.21 -3.90
N VAL A 71 3.70 0.53 -4.13
CA VAL A 71 2.45 0.45 -3.36
C VAL A 71 1.42 -0.30 -4.19
N ALA A 72 0.74 -1.29 -3.61
CA ALA A 72 -0.35 -2.00 -4.26
C ALA A 72 -1.62 -2.01 -3.40
N ASP A 73 -2.76 -1.97 -4.08
CA ASP A 73 -4.04 -2.27 -3.46
C ASP A 73 -4.14 -3.77 -3.17
N ILE A 74 -4.55 -4.14 -1.95
CA ILE A 74 -4.87 -5.52 -1.58
C ILE A 74 -6.38 -5.70 -1.80
N PRO A 75 -6.83 -6.25 -2.94
CA PRO A 75 -8.24 -6.48 -3.21
C PRO A 75 -8.80 -7.51 -2.23
N GLY A 76 -10.11 -7.55 -2.08
CA GLY A 76 -10.77 -8.69 -1.45
C GLY A 76 -10.58 -8.85 0.07
N LEU A 77 -10.02 -7.88 0.80
CA LEU A 77 -10.17 -7.83 2.26
C LEU A 77 -11.52 -7.17 2.60
N VAL A 78 -12.57 -7.97 2.51
CA VAL A 78 -13.92 -7.65 3.00
C VAL A 78 -14.36 -8.78 3.93
N PRO A 79 -15.32 -8.54 4.84
CA PRO A 79 -15.86 -9.60 5.68
C PRO A 79 -16.24 -10.83 4.84
N ASP A 80 -15.91 -12.02 5.35
CA ASP A 80 -16.19 -13.32 4.74
C ASP A 80 -15.41 -13.65 3.45
N ALA A 81 -14.43 -12.84 3.08
CA ALA A 81 -13.59 -13.12 1.92
C ALA A 81 -12.82 -14.45 2.06
N HIS A 82 -12.42 -14.81 3.29
CA HIS A 82 -11.69 -16.03 3.63
C HIS A 82 -12.52 -17.31 3.47
N LEU A 83 -13.85 -17.20 3.41
CA LEU A 83 -14.76 -18.34 3.24
C LEU A 83 -14.88 -18.86 1.80
N GLY A 84 -13.96 -18.45 0.91
CA GLY A 84 -13.80 -19.05 -0.42
C GLY A 84 -14.01 -18.11 -1.61
N LYS A 85 -13.94 -16.79 -1.41
CA LYS A 85 -14.06 -15.80 -2.51
C LYS A 85 -12.91 -14.79 -2.62
N GLY A 86 -12.01 -14.68 -1.65
CA GLY A 86 -11.03 -13.59 -1.62
C GLY A 86 -9.59 -14.08 -1.59
N LEU A 87 -8.80 -13.55 -2.53
CA LEU A 87 -7.35 -13.69 -2.65
C LEU A 87 -6.87 -15.14 -2.84
N GLY A 88 -6.93 -15.64 -4.07
CA GLY A 88 -6.36 -16.95 -4.41
C GLY A 88 -4.91 -17.08 -3.94
N HIS A 89 -4.50 -18.31 -3.59
CA HIS A 89 -3.16 -18.64 -3.04
C HIS A 89 -1.99 -18.05 -3.86
N GLN A 90 -2.17 -17.86 -5.18
CA GLN A 90 -1.19 -17.18 -6.03
C GLN A 90 -1.03 -15.70 -5.67
N PHE A 91 -2.11 -14.94 -5.45
CA PHE A 91 -2.02 -13.51 -5.08
C PHE A 91 -1.28 -13.29 -3.75
N LEU A 92 -1.42 -14.22 -2.79
CA LEU A 92 -0.73 -14.17 -1.50
C LEU A 92 0.79 -14.30 -1.65
N LYS A 93 1.27 -15.22 -2.50
CA LYS A 93 2.71 -15.28 -2.86
C LYS A 93 3.24 -13.96 -3.41
N HIS A 94 2.34 -13.11 -3.95
CA HIS A 94 2.70 -11.81 -4.47
C HIS A 94 2.69 -10.68 -3.42
N ILE A 95 2.01 -10.87 -2.28
CA ILE A 95 1.96 -9.93 -1.13
C ILE A 95 2.93 -10.33 -0.02
N GLU A 96 3.48 -11.54 0.00
CA GLU A 96 4.50 -11.99 0.98
C GLU A 96 5.74 -11.07 1.09
N ARG A 97 6.00 -10.22 0.08
CA ARG A 97 7.07 -9.21 0.12
C ARG A 97 6.66 -7.86 0.71
N THR A 98 5.38 -7.67 1.03
CA THR A 98 4.86 -6.49 1.70
C THR A 98 5.46 -6.43 3.10
N ARG A 99 6.11 -5.31 3.40
CA ARG A 99 6.79 -5.07 4.69
C ARG A 99 6.09 -4.04 5.54
N LEU A 100 5.09 -3.39 4.97
CA LEU A 100 4.32 -2.34 5.60
C LEU A 100 2.92 -2.32 5.02
N LEU A 101 1.92 -2.14 5.88
CA LEU A 101 0.54 -1.96 5.47
C LEU A 101 0.11 -0.53 5.76
N VAL A 102 -0.68 0.06 4.88
CA VAL A 102 -1.35 1.34 5.10
C VAL A 102 -2.85 1.05 5.20
N HIS A 103 -3.41 1.25 6.38
CA HIS A 103 -4.79 0.93 6.68
C HIS A 103 -5.65 2.19 6.56
N LEU A 104 -6.43 2.29 5.49
CA LEU A 104 -7.31 3.42 5.23
C LEU A 104 -8.64 3.24 5.99
N LEU A 105 -8.95 4.22 6.83
CA LEU A 105 -10.19 4.34 7.57
C LEU A 105 -11.01 5.49 7.00
N ASP A 106 -12.23 5.17 6.56
CA ASP A 106 -13.22 6.17 6.20
C ASP A 106 -13.92 6.67 7.48
N LEU A 107 -13.88 7.97 7.75
CA LEU A 107 -14.52 8.56 8.93
C LEU A 107 -16.04 8.71 8.77
N ASN A 108 -16.57 8.45 7.58
CA ASN A 108 -18.00 8.52 7.28
C ASN A 108 -18.50 7.27 6.54
N PRO A 109 -18.49 6.10 7.21
CA PRO A 109 -19.05 4.88 6.63
C PRO A 109 -20.53 5.11 6.28
N GLN A 110 -20.92 4.77 5.05
CA GLN A 110 -22.26 5.02 4.51
C GLN A 110 -23.32 4.00 4.98
N GLU A 111 -22.91 2.98 5.73
CA GLU A 111 -23.75 1.86 6.16
C GLU A 111 -24.08 1.96 7.65
N ASP A 112 -25.33 1.69 8.00
CA ASP A 112 -25.81 1.68 9.39
C ASP A 112 -25.01 0.66 10.24
N ASN A 113 -24.68 1.04 11.47
CA ASN A 113 -23.89 0.28 12.46
C ASN A 113 -22.39 0.09 12.18
N ARG A 114 -21.80 0.76 11.19
CA ARG A 114 -20.33 0.76 11.02
C ARG A 114 -19.68 1.98 11.65
N THR A 115 -18.52 1.74 12.27
CA THR A 115 -17.64 2.76 12.83
C THR A 115 -16.21 2.54 12.30
N PRO A 116 -15.36 3.58 12.29
CA PRO A 116 -13.96 3.41 11.91
C PRO A 116 -13.24 2.33 12.74
N TRP A 117 -13.61 2.18 14.01
CA TRP A 117 -13.05 1.15 14.89
C TRP A 117 -13.50 -0.26 14.52
N THR A 118 -14.79 -0.46 14.26
CA THR A 118 -15.30 -1.78 13.83
C THR A 118 -14.75 -2.19 12.47
N ASP A 119 -14.57 -1.22 11.56
CA ASP A 119 -13.97 -1.48 10.25
C ASP A 119 -12.50 -1.90 10.39
N PHE A 120 -11.74 -1.20 11.23
CA PHE A 120 -10.36 -1.56 11.53
C PHE A 120 -10.26 -2.98 12.09
N LEU A 121 -11.13 -3.35 13.04
CA LEU A 121 -11.16 -4.69 13.62
C LEU A 121 -11.55 -5.75 12.59
N ALA A 122 -12.55 -5.51 11.75
CA ALA A 122 -13.00 -6.45 10.75
C ALA A 122 -11.89 -6.78 9.74
N ILE A 123 -11.18 -5.77 9.23
CA ILE A 123 -10.07 -5.96 8.29
C ILE A 123 -8.91 -6.71 8.95
N ASN A 124 -8.56 -6.39 10.19
CA ASN A 124 -7.49 -7.08 10.91
C ASN A 124 -7.83 -8.52 11.27
N HIS A 125 -9.08 -8.79 11.64
CA HIS A 125 -9.57 -10.15 11.85
C HIS A 125 -9.46 -10.95 10.55
N GLU A 126 -9.91 -10.37 9.44
CA GLU A 126 -9.83 -11.01 8.12
C GLU A 126 -8.38 -11.32 7.74
N LEU A 127 -7.47 -10.35 7.88
CA LEU A 127 -6.03 -10.55 7.67
C LEU A 127 -5.48 -11.71 8.52
N ALA A 128 -5.85 -11.79 9.79
CA ALA A 128 -5.40 -12.84 10.70
C ALA A 128 -5.96 -14.22 10.35
N CYS A 129 -7.24 -14.30 9.95
CA CYS A 129 -7.87 -15.52 9.46
C CYS A 129 -7.22 -16.03 8.17
N PHE A 130 -6.77 -15.13 7.31
CA PHE A 130 -6.10 -15.48 6.07
C PHE A 130 -4.64 -15.90 6.27
N ASN A 131 -3.83 -15.09 6.94
CA ASN A 131 -2.41 -15.36 7.15
C ASN A 131 -1.87 -14.59 8.37
N ALA A 132 -1.42 -15.32 9.39
CA ALA A 132 -0.83 -14.77 10.61
C ALA A 132 0.43 -13.92 10.36
N GLU A 133 1.24 -14.26 9.36
CA GLU A 133 2.42 -13.46 9.00
C GLU A 133 2.01 -12.09 8.44
N LEU A 134 0.99 -12.05 7.57
CA LEU A 134 0.47 -10.77 7.04
C LEU A 134 -0.12 -9.90 8.14
N ALA A 135 -0.83 -10.50 9.10
CA ALA A 135 -1.38 -9.79 10.25
C ALA A 135 -0.29 -9.23 11.19
N SER A 136 0.92 -9.81 11.17
CA SER A 136 2.07 -9.32 11.94
C SER A 136 2.81 -8.15 11.30
N ILE A 137 2.52 -7.84 10.03
CA ILE A 137 3.18 -6.74 9.32
C ILE A 137 2.79 -5.40 9.98
N PRO A 138 3.76 -4.51 10.25
CA PRO A 138 3.49 -3.18 10.78
C PRO A 138 2.46 -2.41 9.94
N GLN A 139 1.57 -1.65 10.60
CA GLN A 139 0.52 -0.89 9.94
C GLN A 139 0.63 0.62 10.25
N ILE A 140 0.47 1.45 9.23
CA ILE A 140 0.20 2.88 9.36
C ILE A 140 -1.30 3.07 9.22
N VAL A 141 -1.95 3.55 10.26
CA VAL A 141 -3.40 3.83 10.23
C VAL A 141 -3.61 5.24 9.69
N VAL A 142 -4.49 5.36 8.69
CA VAL A 142 -4.75 6.61 7.98
C VAL A 142 -6.25 6.90 8.01
N ALA A 143 -6.64 8.03 8.60
CA ALA A 143 -7.98 8.58 8.42
C ALA A 143 -8.04 9.28 7.06
N THR A 144 -8.70 8.64 6.09
CA THR A 144 -8.82 9.11 4.71
C THR A 144 -9.99 10.09 4.55
N LYS A 145 -10.07 10.74 3.38
CA LYS A 145 -11.17 11.65 3.00
C LYS A 145 -11.38 12.81 3.99
N MET A 146 -10.31 13.36 4.56
CA MET A 146 -10.37 14.52 5.46
C MET A 146 -10.94 15.80 4.82
N ASP A 147 -11.16 15.79 3.49
CA ASP A 147 -11.84 16.83 2.73
C ASP A 147 -13.38 16.76 2.79
N VAL A 148 -13.94 15.65 3.27
CA VAL A 148 -15.40 15.47 3.41
C VAL A 148 -15.92 16.32 4.58
N PRO A 149 -17.13 16.92 4.45
CA PRO A 149 -17.76 17.62 5.57
C PRO A 149 -17.78 16.79 6.86
N ASP A 150 -17.65 17.48 7.99
CA ASP A 150 -17.61 16.90 9.35
C ASP A 150 -16.42 15.99 9.68
N ALA A 151 -15.58 15.59 8.70
CA ALA A 151 -14.41 14.74 8.95
C ALA A 151 -13.43 15.40 9.94
N ALA A 152 -13.14 16.70 9.74
CA ALA A 152 -12.27 17.48 10.63
C ALA A 152 -12.83 17.61 12.06
N GLN A 153 -14.16 17.64 12.22
CA GLN A 153 -14.80 17.74 13.54
C GLN A 153 -14.80 16.41 14.28
N ARG A 154 -14.96 15.29 13.56
CA ARG A 154 -14.98 13.93 14.12
C ARG A 154 -13.58 13.37 14.39
N PHE A 155 -12.58 13.83 13.64
CA PHE A 155 -11.22 13.30 13.71
C PHE A 155 -10.60 13.30 15.12
N PRO A 156 -10.73 14.37 15.95
CA PRO A 156 -10.18 14.38 17.30
C PRO A 156 -10.70 13.24 18.18
N ASP A 157 -12.01 12.97 18.14
CA ASP A 157 -12.63 11.90 18.94
C ASP A 157 -12.15 10.52 18.48
N ILE A 158 -12.06 10.32 17.16
CA ILE A 158 -11.59 9.08 16.56
C ILE A 158 -10.11 8.87 16.87
N GLN A 159 -9.29 9.92 16.76
CA GLN A 159 -7.88 9.89 17.11
C GLN A 159 -7.68 9.51 18.58
N GLN A 160 -8.46 10.09 19.50
CA GLN A 160 -8.41 9.70 20.91
C GLN A 160 -8.83 8.24 21.14
N GLN A 161 -9.88 7.77 20.47
CA GLN A 161 -10.32 6.37 20.58
C GLN A 161 -9.23 5.39 20.12
N PHE A 162 -8.53 5.69 19.03
CA PHE A 162 -7.43 4.85 18.54
C PHE A 162 -6.18 4.97 19.42
N ALA A 163 -5.84 6.18 19.88
CA ALA A 163 -4.70 6.40 20.77
C ALA A 163 -4.86 5.68 22.12
N ALA A 164 -6.07 5.66 22.68
CA ALA A 164 -6.41 4.89 23.89
C ALA A 164 -6.20 3.38 23.74
N ARG A 165 -6.08 2.90 22.49
CA ARG A 165 -5.85 1.50 22.13
C ARG A 165 -4.46 1.26 21.53
N GLY A 166 -3.57 2.26 21.60
CA GLY A 166 -2.18 2.15 21.16
C GLY A 166 -1.95 2.35 19.66
N HIS A 167 -2.91 2.93 18.93
CA HIS A 167 -2.79 3.21 17.50
C HIS A 167 -2.69 4.71 17.23
N ASP A 168 -1.66 5.11 16.48
CA ASP A 168 -1.52 6.46 15.93
C ASP A 168 -2.26 6.55 14.59
N VAL A 169 -3.07 7.60 14.41
CA VAL A 169 -3.89 7.79 13.20
C VAL A 169 -3.48 9.05 12.49
N LEU A 170 -3.02 8.91 11.25
CA LEU A 170 -2.62 10.02 10.39
C LEU A 170 -3.85 10.57 9.64
N PRO A 171 -4.19 11.87 9.77
CA PRO A 171 -5.21 12.48 8.93
C PRO A 171 -4.69 12.68 7.50
N LEU A 172 -5.48 12.32 6.50
CA LEU A 172 -5.09 12.38 5.10
C LEU A 172 -6.27 12.67 4.17
N SER A 173 -6.02 13.48 3.14
CA SER A 173 -6.91 13.63 1.99
C SER A 173 -6.10 13.50 0.71
N ALA A 174 -6.35 12.43 -0.04
CA ALA A 174 -5.69 12.18 -1.32
C ALA A 174 -6.11 13.20 -2.39
N VAL A 175 -7.28 13.84 -2.24
CA VAL A 175 -7.81 14.84 -3.19
C VAL A 175 -7.16 16.19 -2.97
N THR A 176 -7.01 16.63 -1.72
CA THR A 176 -6.43 17.95 -1.39
C THR A 176 -4.91 17.91 -1.23
N GLY A 177 -4.33 16.72 -1.06
CA GLY A 177 -2.90 16.55 -0.77
C GLY A 177 -2.55 16.63 0.72
N MET A 178 -3.52 16.93 1.60
CA MET A 178 -3.31 16.96 3.05
C MET A 178 -2.75 15.60 3.53
N GLY A 179 -1.65 15.64 4.29
CA GLY A 179 -1.06 14.47 4.93
C GLY A 179 -0.25 13.55 4.00
N LEU A 180 -0.20 13.79 2.69
CA LEU A 180 0.55 12.94 1.76
C LEU A 180 2.06 12.96 2.01
N ASP A 181 2.65 14.12 2.30
CA ASP A 181 4.08 14.22 2.58
C ASP A 181 4.45 13.59 3.93
N THR A 182 3.57 13.70 4.92
CA THR A 182 3.72 12.97 6.20
C THR A 182 3.65 11.47 5.97
N LEU A 183 2.72 11.00 5.12
CA LEU A 183 2.63 9.59 4.74
C LEU A 183 3.93 9.15 4.05
N ARG A 184 4.43 9.87 3.03
CA ARG A 184 5.71 9.57 2.35
C ARG A 184 6.87 9.49 3.33
N SER A 185 6.92 10.40 4.30
CA SER A 185 7.96 10.43 5.35
C SER A 185 7.87 9.22 6.28
N ARG A 186 6.66 8.77 6.63
CA ARG A 186 6.44 7.53 7.39
C ARG A 186 6.75 6.28 6.56
N LEU A 187 6.47 6.30 5.25
CA LEU A 187 6.84 5.20 4.36
C LEU A 187 8.37 5.07 4.26
N SER A 188 9.12 6.19 4.23
CA SER A 188 10.58 6.16 4.16
C SER A 188 11.28 5.63 5.41
N THR A 189 10.63 5.61 6.58
CA THR A 189 11.23 5.01 7.79
C THR A 189 11.26 3.48 7.74
N TYR A 190 10.52 2.86 6.83
CA TYR A 190 10.53 1.42 6.61
C TYR A 190 11.34 1.09 5.36
N PRO A 191 12.46 0.35 5.47
CA PRO A 191 13.35 0.10 4.34
C PRO A 191 12.66 -0.72 3.25
N ALA A 192 12.44 -0.09 2.09
CA ALA A 192 11.96 -0.75 0.87
C ALA A 192 12.92 -1.89 0.46
N GLY A 193 12.37 -2.99 -0.05
CA GLY A 193 13.15 -4.18 -0.41
C GLY A 193 13.95 -4.01 -1.70
N ALA A 194 13.53 -3.09 -2.58
CA ALA A 194 14.18 -2.83 -3.85
C ALA A 194 14.49 -1.34 -4.03
N ARG A 195 15.79 -0.98 -4.06
CA ARG A 195 16.25 0.34 -4.49
C ARG A 195 16.20 0.41 -6.02
N PHE A 196 15.18 1.02 -6.61
CA PHE A 196 15.29 1.45 -8.02
C PHE A 196 16.17 2.69 -8.07
N ARG A 197 17.44 2.51 -8.46
CA ARG A 197 18.23 3.64 -8.94
C ARG A 197 17.76 3.97 -10.34
N ARG A 198 17.25 5.20 -10.52
CA ARG A 198 16.99 5.78 -11.85
C ARG A 198 18.34 5.78 -12.59
N LEU A 199 18.48 4.91 -13.59
CA LEU A 199 19.62 5.00 -14.51
C LEU A 199 19.51 6.37 -15.18
N LYS A 200 20.53 7.22 -15.00
CA LYS A 200 20.65 8.45 -15.78
C LYS A 200 20.63 8.01 -17.24
N LYS A 201 19.68 8.53 -18.04
CA LYS A 201 19.79 8.46 -19.49
C LYS A 201 21.16 9.03 -19.83
N GLY A 202 22.03 8.18 -20.38
CA GLY A 202 23.24 8.64 -21.04
C GLY A 202 22.83 9.65 -22.08
N SER A 203 23.37 10.85 -21.93
CA SER A 203 23.43 11.86 -22.98
C SER A 203 24.47 11.38 -23.98
N GLU A 204 24.02 10.90 -25.13
CA GLU A 204 24.70 11.02 -26.42
C GLU A 204 23.67 11.37 -27.49
#